data_AF-A0A2N3QNG7-F1
#
_entry.id   AF-A0A2N3QNG7-F1
#
_cell.length_a   1.000
_cell.length_b   1.000
_cell.length_c   1.000
_cell.angle_alpha   90.00
_cell.angle_beta   90.00
_cell.angle_gamma   90.00
#
_symmetry.space_group_name_H-M   'P 1'
#
loop_
_entity.id
_entity.type
_entity.pdbx_description
1 polymer ?
#
loop_
_entity_poly.entity_id
_entity_poly.type
_entity_poly.pdbx_seq_one_letter_code
_entity_poly.pdbx_strand_id
1 'polypeptide(L)'
;MDMFNPDYYRLNDLGFECIDLTERYSFNVGNCLKYMFRLHGKNTARENLGKARWYARRAQAHGERFRPIHETDMPETIGMLRTLIQHDWQHASMFWASVLDCHTGSGDTTSIIDTINELDNTEKE
;
A
#
# COMPACT_ATOMS: atom_id res chain seq x y z
N MET A 1 -19.89 8.23 -29.53
CA MET A 1 -18.84 7.30 -29.10
C MET A 1 -17.54 8.09 -29.09
N ASP A 2 -17.02 8.37 -27.90
CA ASP A 2 -15.72 9.01 -27.73
C ASP A 2 -14.64 7.92 -27.79
N MET A 3 -13.65 8.13 -28.66
CA MET A 3 -12.62 7.14 -29.00
C MET A 3 -11.55 7.02 -27.90
N PHE A 4 -11.61 7.85 -26.86
CA PHE A 4 -10.63 7.88 -25.77
C PHE A 4 -11.10 7.28 -24.45
N ASN A 5 -12.34 6.81 -24.33
CA ASN A 5 -12.79 6.22 -23.07
C ASN A 5 -13.87 5.14 -23.23
N PRO A 6 -13.49 3.89 -23.58
CA PRO A 6 -14.39 2.76 -23.48
C PRO A 6 -14.21 2.09 -22.12
N ASP A 7 -15.09 2.39 -21.17
CA ASP A 7 -15.43 1.56 -19.99
C ASP A 7 -14.30 1.06 -19.03
N TYR A 8 -13.04 1.45 -19.22
CA TYR A 8 -11.90 1.02 -18.40
C TYR A 8 -11.73 1.85 -17.11
N TYR A 9 -12.42 2.99 -17.00
CA TYR A 9 -12.48 3.83 -15.80
C TYR A 9 -13.82 3.73 -15.06
N ARG A 10 -14.40 2.53 -14.94
CA ARG A 10 -15.14 2.29 -13.69
C ARG A 10 -14.07 2.24 -12.62
N LEU A 11 -13.79 3.40 -12.04
CA LEU A 11 -13.04 3.50 -10.80
C LEU A 11 -13.51 2.34 -9.93
N ASN A 12 -12.60 1.42 -9.61
CA ASN A 12 -12.89 0.33 -8.67
C ASN A 12 -13.53 0.95 -7.41
N ASP A 13 -14.18 0.18 -6.54
CA ASP A 13 -14.89 0.69 -5.34
C ASP A 13 -14.10 1.70 -4.48
N LEU A 14 -12.78 1.76 -4.65
CA LEU A 14 -11.84 2.70 -4.04
C LEU A 14 -11.81 4.13 -4.62
N GLY A 15 -12.18 4.38 -5.87
CA GLY A 15 -12.07 5.72 -6.47
C GLY A 15 -10.65 6.14 -6.89
N PHE A 16 -9.67 5.24 -6.94
CA PHE A 16 -8.31 5.48 -7.42
C PHE A 16 -7.61 4.18 -7.83
N GLU A 17 -6.50 4.29 -8.57
CA GLU A 17 -5.66 3.18 -9.00
C GLU A 17 -4.41 3.02 -8.13
N CYS A 18 -3.80 1.83 -8.18
CA CYS A 18 -2.56 1.54 -7.46
C CYS A 18 -1.45 2.57 -7.74
N ILE A 19 -1.32 3.03 -8.98
CA ILE A 19 -0.27 3.98 -9.35
C ILE A 19 -0.45 5.32 -8.64
N ASP A 20 -1.68 5.81 -8.53
CA ASP A 20 -1.98 7.07 -7.84
C ASP A 20 -1.37 7.03 -6.44
N LEU A 21 -1.64 5.98 -5.64
CA LEU A 21 -1.07 5.87 -4.31
C LEU A 21 0.47 5.73 -4.34
N THR A 22 0.99 4.83 -5.17
CA THR A 22 2.39 4.39 -5.06
C THR A 22 3.41 5.39 -5.60
N GLU A 23 3.05 6.24 -6.56
CA GLU A 23 3.96 7.25 -7.14
C GLU A 23 4.34 8.35 -6.15
N ARG A 24 3.54 8.54 -5.10
CA ARG A 24 3.75 9.54 -4.04
C ARG A 24 4.89 9.16 -3.09
N TYR A 25 5.35 7.91 -3.10
CA TYR A 25 6.33 7.37 -2.17
C TYR A 25 7.68 7.11 -2.84
N SER A 26 8.73 6.96 -2.03
CA SER A 26 10.05 6.54 -2.51
C SER A 26 10.00 5.17 -3.18
N PHE A 27 10.99 4.87 -4.02
CA PHE A 27 10.99 3.66 -4.84
C PHE A 27 10.72 2.37 -4.05
N ASN A 28 11.41 2.15 -2.92
CA ASN A 28 11.21 0.91 -2.16
C ASN A 28 9.85 0.91 -1.45
N VAL A 29 9.42 2.03 -0.88
CA VAL A 29 8.11 2.14 -0.21
C VAL A 29 6.97 1.97 -1.21
N GLY A 30 6.98 2.68 -2.33
CA GLY A 30 5.98 2.55 -3.39
C GLY A 30 5.88 1.13 -3.93
N ASN A 31 7.00 0.42 -4.08
CA ASN A 31 6.97 -1.00 -4.44
C ASN A 31 6.39 -1.89 -3.34
N CYS A 32 6.69 -1.64 -2.06
CA CYS A 32 6.04 -2.34 -0.95
C CYS A 32 4.52 -2.17 -1.00
N LEU A 33 4.04 -0.93 -1.09
CA LEU A 33 2.61 -0.61 -1.18
C LEU A 33 1.96 -1.24 -2.42
N LYS A 34 2.65 -1.25 -3.58
CA LYS A 34 2.17 -1.89 -4.80
C LYS A 34 1.87 -3.38 -4.61
N TYR A 35 2.75 -4.11 -3.94
CA TYR A 35 2.55 -5.54 -3.72
C TYR A 35 1.42 -5.82 -2.73
N MET A 36 1.26 -4.98 -1.71
CA MET A 36 0.14 -5.06 -0.78
C MET A 36 -1.20 -4.69 -1.43
N PHE A 37 -1.21 -3.65 -2.28
CA PHE A 37 -2.40 -3.26 -3.03
C PHE A 37 -2.89 -4.37 -3.98
N ARG A 38 -1.98 -5.23 -4.45
CA ARG A 38 -2.23 -6.32 -5.40
C ARG A 38 -2.15 -7.69 -4.76
N LEU A 39 -2.28 -7.78 -3.43
CA LEU A 39 -1.97 -8.98 -2.65
C LEU A 39 -2.66 -10.25 -3.19
N HIS A 40 -3.97 -10.20 -3.45
CA HIS A 40 -4.75 -11.31 -4.02
C HIS A 40 -5.05 -11.10 -5.52
N GLY A 41 -4.19 -10.35 -6.21
CA GLY A 41 -4.30 -10.10 -7.65
C GLY A 41 -3.71 -11.23 -8.50
N LYS A 42 -2.92 -10.87 -9.51
CA LYS A 42 -2.40 -11.84 -10.51
C LYS A 42 -1.34 -12.83 -9.97
N ASN A 43 -0.55 -12.43 -8.99
CA ASN A 43 0.42 -13.33 -8.34
C ASN A 43 -0.20 -13.96 -7.10
N THR A 44 0.42 -15.00 -6.56
CA THR A 44 -0.02 -15.58 -5.29
C THR A 44 0.17 -14.58 -4.13
N ALA A 45 -0.69 -14.67 -3.11
CA ALA A 45 -0.58 -13.85 -1.90
C ALA A 45 0.82 -13.99 -1.27
N ARG A 46 1.32 -15.22 -1.16
CA ARG A 46 2.68 -15.52 -0.68
C ARG A 46 3.78 -14.79 -1.43
N GLU A 47 3.73 -14.75 -2.76
CA GLU A 47 4.73 -14.04 -3.57
C GLU A 47 4.65 -12.53 -3.37
N ASN A 48 3.44 -11.97 -3.29
CA ASN A 48 3.25 -10.56 -3.06
C ASN A 48 3.71 -10.15 -1.64
N LEU A 49 3.39 -10.92 -0.61
CA LEU A 49 3.87 -10.69 0.77
C LEU A 49 5.38 -10.78 0.86
N GLY A 50 5.99 -11.78 0.22
CA GLY A 50 7.45 -11.92 0.16
C GLY A 50 8.13 -10.70 -0.47
N LYS A 51 7.56 -10.18 -1.57
CA LYS A 51 8.08 -8.99 -2.24
C LYS A 51 7.83 -7.72 -1.42
N ALA A 52 6.64 -7.55 -0.84
CA ALA A 52 6.33 -6.43 0.05
C ALA A 52 7.32 -6.37 1.22
N ARG A 53 7.52 -7.50 1.91
CA ARG A 53 8.49 -7.63 3.01
C ARG A 53 9.92 -7.30 2.58
N TRP A 54 10.33 -7.77 1.40
CA TRP A 54 11.66 -7.48 0.86
C TRP A 54 11.87 -5.99 0.62
N TYR A 55 10.89 -5.31 0.02
CA TYR A 55 10.93 -3.87 -0.22
C TYR A 55 10.86 -3.06 1.08
N ALA A 56 10.03 -3.45 2.06
CA ALA A 56 9.95 -2.81 3.37
C ALA A 56 11.29 -2.86 4.11
N ARG A 57 11.98 -4.01 4.11
CA ARG A 57 13.32 -4.16 4.71
C ARG A 57 14.36 -3.27 4.04
N ARG A 58 14.28 -3.09 2.72
CA ARG A 58 15.17 -2.18 1.99
C ARG A 58 14.90 -0.73 2.31
N ALA A 59 13.62 -0.34 2.38
CA ALA A 59 13.22 0.98 2.82
C ALA A 59 13.79 1.27 4.23
N GLN A 60 13.66 0.32 5.16
CA GLN A 60 14.26 0.41 6.50
C GLN A 60 15.78 0.60 6.45
N ALA A 61 16.49 -0.25 5.70
CA ALA A 61 17.95 -0.20 5.58
C ALA A 61 18.46 1.11 4.96
N HIS A 62 17.65 1.76 4.13
CA HIS A 62 17.97 3.03 3.48
C HIS A 62 17.46 4.25 4.25
N GLY A 63 16.75 4.06 5.37
CA GLY A 63 16.13 5.17 6.12
C GLY A 63 14.97 5.85 5.38
N GLU A 64 14.35 5.16 4.43
CA GLU A 64 13.16 5.64 3.74
C GLU A 64 11.94 5.63 4.67
N ARG A 65 11.10 6.65 4.56
CA ARG A 65 9.92 6.81 5.41
C ARG A 65 8.67 6.34 4.66
N PHE A 66 7.77 5.68 5.37
CA PHE A 66 6.42 5.35 4.87
C PHE A 66 5.51 6.59 4.91
N ARG A 67 5.93 7.62 4.17
CA ARG A 67 5.27 8.92 4.02
C ARG A 67 5.52 9.44 2.60
N PRO A 68 4.61 10.22 2.00
CA PRO A 68 4.83 10.84 0.71
C PRO A 68 6.13 11.64 0.65
N ILE A 69 6.78 11.62 -0.52
CA ILE A 69 7.99 12.41 -0.79
C ILE A 69 7.66 13.91 -0.77
N HIS A 70 6.52 14.28 -1.32
CA HIS A 70 6.03 15.65 -1.36
C HIS A 70 4.94 15.84 -0.30
N GLU A 71 5.12 16.83 0.58
CA GLU A 71 4.13 17.14 1.63
C GLU A 71 2.77 17.58 1.06
N THR A 72 2.77 18.13 -0.14
CA THR A 72 1.55 18.53 -0.87
C THR A 72 0.63 17.36 -1.17
N ASP A 73 1.16 16.13 -1.27
CA ASP A 73 0.37 14.94 -1.58
C ASP A 73 -0.25 14.28 -0.35
N MET A 74 0.07 14.80 0.85
CA MET A 74 -0.34 14.20 2.12
C MET A 74 -1.87 14.15 2.31
N PRO A 75 -2.66 15.23 2.06
CA PRO A 75 -4.11 15.20 2.28
C PRO A 75 -4.80 14.11 1.44
N GLU A 76 -4.48 14.03 0.15
CA GLU A 76 -5.03 13.05 -0.78
C GLU A 76 -4.58 11.64 -0.40
N THR A 77 -3.31 11.46 -0.02
CA THR A 77 -2.78 10.15 0.42
C THR A 77 -3.51 9.65 1.66
N ILE A 78 -3.75 10.52 2.65
CA ILE A 78 -4.52 10.16 3.86
C ILE A 78 -5.94 9.73 3.48
N GLY A 79 -6.58 10.43 2.54
CA GLY A 79 -7.89 10.03 2.00
C GLY A 79 -7.87 8.63 1.41
N MET A 80 -6.88 8.34 0.55
CA MET A 80 -6.72 7.02 -0.07
C MET A 80 -6.48 5.90 0.96
N LEU A 81 -5.59 6.13 1.94
CA LEU A 81 -5.32 5.16 3.00
C LEU A 81 -6.58 4.87 3.83
N ARG A 82 -7.36 5.90 4.17
CA ARG A 82 -8.63 5.72 4.88
C ARG A 82 -9.63 4.89 4.08
N THR A 83 -9.73 5.10 2.78
CA THR A 83 -10.56 4.26 1.91
C THR A 83 -10.10 2.80 1.93
N LEU A 84 -8.78 2.54 1.85
CA LEU A 84 -8.24 1.17 1.92
C LEU A 84 -8.55 0.49 3.25
N ILE A 85 -8.45 1.22 4.36
CA ILE A 85 -8.80 0.72 5.70
C ILE A 85 -10.30 0.42 5.78
N GLN A 86 -11.14 1.37 5.36
CA GLN A 86 -12.60 1.26 5.45
C GLN A 86 -13.16 0.09 4.64
N HIS A 87 -12.59 -0.16 3.46
CA HIS A 87 -13.01 -1.24 2.57
C HIS A 87 -12.29 -2.57 2.86
N ASP A 88 -11.45 -2.63 3.90
CA ASP A 88 -10.57 -3.77 4.20
C ASP A 88 -9.87 -4.29 2.94
N TRP A 89 -9.27 -3.36 2.17
CA TRP A 89 -8.76 -3.66 0.85
C TRP A 89 -7.69 -4.76 0.92
N GLN A 90 -7.95 -5.85 0.18
CA GLN A 90 -7.13 -7.07 0.19
C GLN A 90 -6.98 -7.71 1.58
N HIS A 91 -8.00 -7.59 2.44
CA HIS A 91 -7.98 -8.13 3.80
C HIS A 91 -6.76 -7.67 4.64
N ALA A 92 -6.29 -6.46 4.36
CA ALA A 92 -5.05 -5.92 4.91
C ALA A 92 -5.27 -4.57 5.64
N SER A 93 -6.46 -4.34 6.21
CA SER A 93 -6.78 -3.10 6.94
C SER A 93 -5.72 -2.69 7.99
N MET A 94 -5.18 -3.66 8.75
CA MET A 94 -4.13 -3.40 9.75
C MET A 94 -2.82 -2.89 9.12
N PHE A 95 -2.44 -3.41 7.96
CA PHE A 95 -1.29 -2.90 7.22
C PHE A 95 -1.51 -1.46 6.76
N TRP A 96 -2.67 -1.16 6.17
CA TRP A 96 -2.99 0.19 5.71
C TRP A 96 -3.08 1.20 6.86
N ALA A 97 -3.57 0.78 8.03
CA ALA A 97 -3.56 1.58 9.25
C ALA A 97 -2.13 1.88 9.73
N SER A 98 -1.22 0.89 9.69
CA SER A 98 0.18 1.08 10.04
C SER A 98 0.90 2.08 9.10
N VAL A 99 0.55 2.09 7.80
CA VAL A 99 1.05 3.12 6.85
C VAL A 99 0.53 4.51 7.24
N LEU A 100 -0.75 4.62 7.62
CA LEU A 100 -1.32 5.89 8.07
C LEU A 100 -0.67 6.39 9.36
N ASP A 101 -0.37 5.49 10.31
CA ASP A 101 0.34 5.83 11.55
C ASP A 101 1.75 6.39 11.29
N CYS A 102 2.43 5.89 10.25
CA CYS A 102 3.72 6.46 9.83
C CYS A 102 3.60 7.92 9.36
N HIS A 103 2.43 8.37 8.90
CA HIS A 103 2.22 9.76 8.48
C HIS A 103 2.07 10.69 9.68
N THR A 104 1.41 10.21 10.74
CA THR A 104 1.15 10.95 11.99
C THR A 104 2.30 10.86 12.99
N GLY A 105 3.33 10.05 12.71
CA GLY A 105 4.48 9.84 13.58
C GLY A 105 4.22 8.83 14.71
N SER A 106 3.09 8.11 14.66
CA SER A 106 2.73 7.03 15.59
C SER A 106 3.27 5.66 15.15
N GLY A 107 3.75 5.54 13.91
CA GLY A 107 4.29 4.30 13.33
C GLY A 107 5.71 4.44 12.78
N ASP A 108 6.34 3.31 12.51
CA ASP A 108 7.67 3.22 11.90
C ASP A 108 7.74 2.06 10.89
N THR A 109 8.89 1.88 10.24
CA THR A 109 9.05 0.77 9.28
C THR A 109 9.02 -0.61 9.94
N THR A 110 9.28 -0.70 11.24
CA THR A 110 9.22 -1.96 11.98
C THR A 110 7.78 -2.45 12.04
N SER A 111 6.83 -1.58 12.42
CA SER A 111 5.40 -1.94 12.47
C SER A 111 4.84 -2.34 11.10
N ILE A 112 5.35 -1.74 10.02
CA ILE A 112 5.03 -2.17 8.65
C ILE A 112 5.50 -3.60 8.37
N ILE A 113 6.73 -3.94 8.75
CA ILE A 113 7.27 -5.28 8.52
C ILE A 113 6.50 -6.31 9.35
N ASP A 114 6.14 -5.96 10.58
CA ASP A 114 5.40 -6.82 11.51
C ASP A 114 4.00 -7.13 10.99
N THR A 115 3.25 -6.13 10.52
CA THR A 115 1.92 -6.35 9.92
C THR A 115 1.98 -7.25 8.67
N ILE A 116 3.03 -7.15 7.83
CA ILE A 116 3.21 -8.08 6.71
C ILE A 116 3.57 -9.50 7.22
N ASN A 117 4.28 -9.63 8.34
CA ASN A 117 4.62 -10.95 8.92
C ASN A 117 3.36 -11.62 9.47
N GLU A 118 2.53 -10.88 10.17
CA GLU A 118 1.24 -11.35 10.70
C GLU A 118 0.31 -11.82 9.58
N LEU A 119 0.16 -11.02 8.53
CA LEU A 119 -0.69 -11.39 7.39
C LEU A 119 -0.18 -12.63 6.64
N ASP A 120 1.14 -12.81 6.54
CA ASP A 120 1.74 -14.01 5.94
C ASP A 120 1.65 -15.26 6.84
N ASN A 121 1.35 -15.10 8.13
CA ASN A 121 1.04 -16.23 8.98
C ASN A 121 -0.43 -16.63 8.82
N THR A 122 -1.35 -15.66 8.77
CA THR A 122 -2.79 -15.93 8.58
C THR A 122 -3.10 -16.54 7.22
N GLU A 123 -2.37 -16.18 6.16
CA GLU A 123 -2.54 -16.77 4.82
C GLU A 123 -2.05 -18.22 4.71
N LYS A 124 -1.34 -18.74 5.72
CA LYS A 124 -0.83 -20.12 5.74
C LYS A 124 -1.71 -21.08 6.53
N GLU A 125 -2.65 -20.56 7.31
CA GLU A 125 -3.64 -21.32 8.09
C GLU A 125 -4.86 -21.69 7.24
#